data_AF-A0A6A0AKK4-F1
#
_entry.id   AF-A0A6A0AKK4-F1
#
_cell.length_a   1.000
_cell.length_b   1.000
_cell.length_c   1.000
_cell.angle_alpha   90.00
_cell.angle_beta   90.00
_cell.angle_gamma   90.00
#
_symmetry.space_group_name_H-M   'P 1'
#
loop_
_entity.id
_entity.type
_entity.pdbx_description
1 polymer ?
#
loop_
_entity_poly.entity_id
_entity_poly.type
_entity_poly.pdbx_seq_one_letter_code
_entity_poly.pdbx_strand_id
1 'polypeptide(L)'
;AATEKSFVLKAPLVKGDSLAMLAVRHATDIVTLKRLNNLTSDSSLAARHYIYVTCVGGAAAVRGSHVTFTYCPIACREFITLQPGAEEGDKPQPPAASTLSPAQVDQLTAKLALLLSRSLRVDEQTALYYLREADNDVKRAMQLH
;
A
#
# COMPACT_ATOMS: atom_id res chain seq x y z
N ALA A 1 -23.10 -19.82 -2.56
CA ALA A 1 -22.02 -20.37 -1.71
C ALA A 1 -20.68 -20.09 -2.39
N ALA A 2 -19.82 -19.26 -1.81
CA ALA A 2 -18.47 -19.03 -2.34
C ALA A 2 -17.69 -20.35 -2.21
N THR A 3 -17.34 -20.96 -3.33
CA THR A 3 -16.54 -22.19 -3.36
C THR A 3 -15.14 -21.87 -2.87
N GLU A 4 -14.48 -22.77 -2.14
CA GLU A 4 -13.15 -22.59 -1.54
C GLU A 4 -12.08 -22.04 -2.51
N LYS A 5 -12.27 -22.22 -3.83
CA LYS A 5 -11.42 -21.69 -4.90
C LYS A 5 -11.51 -20.18 -5.13
N SER A 6 -12.43 -19.46 -4.49
CA SER A 6 -12.56 -18.01 -4.63
C SER A 6 -11.70 -17.22 -3.64
N PHE A 7 -11.14 -17.87 -2.62
CA PHE A 7 -10.27 -17.21 -1.64
C PHE A 7 -8.85 -17.14 -2.16
N VAL A 8 -8.27 -15.95 -2.01
CA VAL A 8 -6.98 -15.59 -2.60
C VAL A 8 -6.11 -14.91 -1.55
N LEU A 9 -4.81 -15.16 -1.62
CA LEU A 9 -3.79 -14.51 -0.82
C LEU A 9 -3.11 -13.42 -1.65
N LYS A 10 -2.86 -12.26 -1.04
CA LYS A 10 -2.07 -11.18 -1.64
C LYS A 10 -0.61 -11.35 -1.22
N ALA A 11 0.25 -11.73 -2.16
CA ALA A 11 1.68 -11.92 -1.93
C ALA A 11 2.50 -10.75 -2.51
N PRO A 12 3.45 -10.15 -1.76
CA PRO A 12 4.35 -9.15 -2.30
C PRO A 12 5.39 -9.78 -3.24
N LEU A 13 5.81 -9.03 -4.26
CA LEU A 13 6.84 -9.42 -5.21
C LEU A 13 8.16 -8.71 -4.90
N VAL A 14 9.27 -9.44 -5.00
CA VAL A 14 10.62 -8.92 -4.85
C VAL A 14 11.31 -8.87 -6.21
N LYS A 15 12.22 -7.89 -6.40
CA LYS A 15 13.02 -7.80 -7.64
C LYS A 15 13.85 -9.08 -7.82
N GLY A 16 13.61 -9.80 -8.91
CA GLY A 16 14.22 -11.09 -9.18
C GLY A 16 13.26 -12.28 -9.04
N ASP A 17 12.04 -12.06 -8.55
CA ASP A 17 11.02 -13.11 -8.55
C ASP A 17 10.61 -13.48 -9.98
N SER A 18 10.48 -14.78 -10.20
CA SER A 18 9.94 -15.37 -11.43
C SER A 18 8.61 -16.06 -11.15
N LEU A 19 7.77 -16.17 -12.17
CA LEU A 19 6.50 -16.90 -12.06
C LEU A 19 6.69 -18.36 -11.64
N ALA A 20 7.77 -18.99 -12.11
CA ALA A 20 8.10 -20.37 -11.73
C ALA A 20 8.44 -20.49 -10.23
N MET A 21 9.24 -19.57 -9.70
CA MET A 21 9.56 -19.54 -8.26
C MET A 21 8.32 -19.31 -7.41
N LEU A 22 7.45 -18.37 -7.80
CA LEU A 22 6.20 -18.11 -7.10
C LEU A 22 5.26 -19.31 -7.13
N ALA A 23 5.15 -19.97 -8.29
CA ALA A 23 4.35 -21.17 -8.47
C ALA A 23 4.80 -22.28 -7.48
N VAL A 24 6.11 -22.54 -7.40
CA VAL A 24 6.67 -23.52 -6.48
C VAL A 24 6.45 -23.13 -5.01
N ARG A 25 6.76 -21.88 -4.65
CA ARG A 25 6.65 -21.37 -3.27
C ARG A 25 5.23 -21.49 -2.72
N HIS A 26 4.24 -21.26 -3.57
CA HIS A 26 2.84 -21.28 -3.18
C HIS A 26 2.12 -22.57 -3.58
N ALA A 27 2.83 -23.59 -4.07
CA ALA A 27 2.24 -24.84 -4.56
C ALA A 27 1.08 -24.61 -5.55
N THR A 28 1.26 -23.67 -6.48
CA THR A 28 0.29 -23.32 -7.53
C THR A 28 0.88 -23.57 -8.90
N ASP A 29 0.01 -23.70 -9.90
CA ASP A 29 0.43 -23.84 -11.30
C ASP A 29 0.66 -22.46 -11.95
N ILE A 30 1.64 -22.39 -12.85
CA ILE A 30 1.97 -21.15 -13.58
C ILE A 30 0.76 -20.72 -14.43
N VAL A 31 0.04 -21.67 -15.04
CA VAL A 31 -1.12 -21.36 -15.88
C VAL A 31 -2.25 -20.77 -15.07
N THR A 32 -2.53 -21.32 -13.88
CA THR A 32 -3.58 -20.80 -13.00
C THR A 32 -3.20 -19.43 -12.45
N LEU A 33 -1.94 -19.23 -12.06
CA LEU A 33 -1.43 -17.97 -11.55
C LEU A 33 -1.49 -16.85 -12.61
N LYS A 34 -1.15 -17.17 -13.86
CA LYS A 34 -1.27 -16.25 -15.01
C LYS A 34 -2.72 -15.87 -15.28
N ARG A 35 -3.63 -16.85 -15.32
CA ARG A 35 -5.07 -16.62 -15.52
C ARG A 35 -5.68 -15.80 -14.40
N LEU A 36 -5.29 -16.06 -13.15
CA LEU A 36 -5.80 -15.35 -11.98
C LEU A 36 -5.44 -13.86 -12.01
N ASN A 37 -4.20 -13.54 -12.40
CA ASN A 37 -3.67 -12.18 -12.36
C ASN A 37 -3.78 -11.41 -13.69
N ASN A 38 -4.41 -12.03 -14.70
CA ASN A 38 -4.44 -11.51 -16.06
C ASN A 38 -3.03 -11.18 -16.59
N LEU A 39 -2.12 -12.17 -16.49
CA LEU A 39 -0.75 -12.05 -16.99
C LEU A 39 -0.65 -12.72 -18.37
N THR A 40 -0.18 -11.95 -19.36
CA THR A 40 0.06 -12.44 -20.73
C THR A 40 1.52 -12.89 -20.93
N SER A 41 2.46 -12.37 -20.15
CA SER A 41 3.89 -12.68 -20.24
C SER A 41 4.56 -12.73 -18.87
N ASP A 42 5.71 -13.40 -18.79
CA ASP A 42 6.50 -13.46 -17.56
C ASP A 42 7.10 -12.09 -17.21
N SER A 43 7.43 -11.28 -18.22
CA SER A 43 7.91 -9.90 -18.06
C SER A 43 6.88 -8.97 -17.42
N SER A 44 5.59 -9.25 -17.58
CA SER A 44 4.51 -8.49 -16.94
C SER A 44 4.50 -8.59 -15.41
N LEU A 45 5.21 -9.58 -14.85
CA LEU A 45 5.38 -9.71 -13.39
C LEU A 45 6.27 -8.61 -12.83
N ALA A 46 7.33 -8.22 -13.55
CA ALA A 46 8.34 -7.27 -13.07
C ALA A 46 7.78 -5.84 -12.85
N ALA A 47 6.68 -5.50 -13.52
CA ALA A 47 6.00 -4.22 -13.35
C ALA A 47 5.06 -4.18 -12.14
N ARG A 48 4.89 -5.28 -11.40
CA ARG A 48 3.94 -5.39 -10.29
C ARG A 48 4.66 -5.44 -8.94
N HIS A 49 4.02 -4.87 -7.93
CA HIS A 49 4.48 -4.95 -6.54
C HIS A 49 3.91 -6.13 -5.75
N TYR A 50 2.79 -6.69 -6.22
CA TYR A 50 2.11 -7.80 -5.58
C TYR A 50 1.41 -8.68 -6.61
N ILE A 51 1.12 -9.90 -6.20
CA ILE A 51 0.40 -10.89 -6.98
C ILE A 51 -0.65 -11.59 -6.13
N TYR A 52 -1.72 -12.00 -6.77
CA TYR A 52 -2.78 -12.80 -6.17
C TYR A 52 -2.47 -14.27 -6.37
N VAL A 53 -2.65 -15.06 -5.32
CA VAL A 53 -2.39 -16.49 -5.35
C VAL A 53 -3.58 -17.23 -4.76
N THR A 54 -3.99 -18.34 -5.36
CA THR A 54 -5.07 -19.15 -4.78
C THR A 54 -4.64 -19.67 -3.41
N CYS A 55 -5.51 -19.59 -2.41
CA CYS A 55 -5.20 -20.11 -1.09
C CYS A 55 -5.07 -21.64 -1.14
N VAL A 56 -3.86 -22.16 -0.93
CA VAL A 56 -3.59 -23.60 -0.80
C VAL A 56 -3.61 -23.92 0.68
N GLY A 57 -4.69 -24.56 1.15
CA GLY A 57 -4.97 -24.75 2.58
C GLY A 57 -6.42 -25.14 2.88
N GLY A 58 -7.30 -25.09 1.88
CA GLY A 58 -8.70 -25.51 1.98
C GLY A 58 -9.51 -24.66 2.96
N ALA A 59 -10.72 -25.12 3.29
CA ALA A 59 -11.59 -24.45 4.26
C ALA A 59 -10.94 -24.24 5.64
N ALA A 60 -9.96 -25.05 6.04
CA ALA A 60 -9.30 -24.92 7.34
C ALA A 60 -8.52 -23.60 7.49
N ALA A 61 -7.85 -23.13 6.44
CA ALA A 61 -7.12 -21.86 6.45
C ALA A 61 -8.05 -20.62 6.41
N VAL A 62 -9.27 -20.81 5.92
CA VAL A 62 -10.27 -19.75 5.77
C VAL A 62 -11.17 -19.64 7.00
N ARG A 63 -11.37 -20.73 7.75
CA ARG A 63 -12.31 -20.81 8.86
C ARG A 63 -11.79 -20.00 10.07
N GLY A 64 -12.43 -18.87 10.34
CA GLY A 64 -12.08 -17.95 11.43
C GLY A 64 -11.19 -16.77 11.00
N SER A 65 -10.81 -16.71 9.72
CA SER A 65 -10.03 -15.59 9.18
C SER A 65 -10.95 -14.46 8.72
N HIS A 66 -10.55 -13.21 8.97
CA HIS A 66 -11.22 -12.05 8.40
C HIS A 66 -10.91 -11.94 6.90
N VAL A 67 -11.94 -11.55 6.16
CA VAL A 67 -11.94 -11.52 4.71
C VAL A 67 -12.31 -10.12 4.24
N THR A 68 -11.59 -9.63 3.24
CA THR A 68 -11.90 -8.36 2.58
C THR A 68 -12.19 -8.59 1.10
N PHE A 69 -13.21 -7.90 0.60
CA PHE A 69 -13.50 -7.84 -0.83
C PHE A 69 -12.69 -6.70 -1.43
N THR A 70 -11.85 -6.98 -2.42
CA THR A 70 -11.02 -5.98 -3.07
C THR A 70 -11.09 -6.15 -4.57
N TYR A 71 -11.49 -5.07 -5.27
CA TYR A 71 -11.42 -5.03 -6.72
C TYR A 71 -10.00 -4.71 -7.17
N CYS A 72 -9.49 -5.47 -8.13
CA CYS A 72 -8.17 -5.24 -8.70
C CYS A 72 -8.30 -4.71 -10.13
N PRO A 73 -7.83 -3.47 -10.40
CA PRO A 73 -7.94 -2.87 -11.73
C PRO A 73 -7.08 -3.60 -12.77
N ILE A 74 -5.96 -4.19 -12.36
CA ILE A 74 -5.04 -4.87 -13.27
C ILE A 74 -5.56 -6.26 -13.69
N ALA A 75 -6.22 -6.95 -12.76
CA ALA A 75 -6.83 -8.26 -13.02
C ALA A 75 -8.29 -8.15 -13.51
N CYS A 76 -8.85 -6.93 -13.52
CA CYS A 76 -10.24 -6.62 -13.83
C CYS A 76 -11.26 -7.51 -13.08
N ARG A 77 -10.95 -7.88 -11.83
CA ARG A 77 -11.75 -8.85 -11.07
C ARG A 77 -11.77 -8.52 -9.58
N GLU A 78 -12.87 -8.89 -8.94
CA GLU A 78 -13.02 -8.87 -7.48
C GLU A 78 -12.35 -10.09 -6.86
N PHE A 79 -11.51 -9.85 -5.86
CA PHE A 79 -10.88 -10.89 -5.05
C PHE A 79 -11.36 -10.85 -3.62
N ILE A 80 -11.40 -12.04 -3.04
CA ILE A 80 -11.68 -12.27 -1.64
C ILE A 80 -10.33 -12.53 -0.97
N THR A 81 -9.74 -11.51 -0.37
CA THR A 81 -8.41 -11.60 0.24
C THR A 81 -8.51 -11.96 1.71
N LEU A 82 -7.74 -12.98 2.12
CA LEU A 82 -7.59 -13.35 3.53
C LEU A 82 -6.60 -12.39 4.17
N GLN A 83 -6.99 -11.77 5.29
CA GLN A 83 -6.09 -10.97 6.11
C GLN A 83 -5.53 -11.90 7.21
N PRO A 84 -4.26 -12.34 7.12
CA PRO A 84 -3.68 -13.17 8.16
C PRO A 84 -3.43 -12.28 9.39
N GLY A 85 -4.17 -12.54 10.48
CA GLY A 85 -3.95 -11.90 11.77
C GLY A 85 -4.42 -10.44 11.85
N ALA A 86 -5.73 -10.22 11.75
CA ALA A 86 -6.30 -9.04 12.40
C ALA A 86 -6.37 -9.33 13.90
N GLU A 87 -5.29 -9.01 14.62
CA GLU A 87 -5.42 -8.67 16.04
C GLU A 87 -6.51 -7.58 16.13
N GLU A 88 -7.55 -7.83 16.93
CA GLU A 88 -8.62 -6.87 17.23
C GLU A 88 -7.99 -5.57 17.75
N GLY A 89 -7.89 -4.54 16.91
CA GLY A 89 -7.34 -3.26 17.34
C GLY A 89 -6.96 -2.24 16.28
N ASP A 90 -6.98 -2.57 14.99
CA ASP A 90 -6.62 -1.58 13.97
C ASP A 90 -7.87 -0.83 13.49
N LYS A 91 -8.09 0.35 14.06
CA LYS A 91 -8.91 1.40 13.42
C LYS A 91 -8.45 1.55 11.96
N PRO A 92 -9.32 1.92 11.00
CA PRO A 92 -8.91 2.12 9.61
C PRO A 92 -7.77 3.16 9.56
N GLN A 93 -6.53 2.68 9.53
CA GLN A 93 -5.37 3.53 9.47
C GLN A 93 -5.24 3.94 7.99
N PRO A 94 -5.35 5.24 7.67
CA PRO A 94 -5.21 5.73 6.30
C PRO A 94 -3.87 5.26 5.70
N PRO A 95 -3.81 5.08 4.37
CA PRO A 95 -2.76 4.33 3.69
C PRO A 95 -1.38 4.81 4.15
N ALA A 96 -0.58 3.86 4.65
CA ALA A 96 0.81 3.98 5.08
C ALA A 96 1.48 5.29 4.64
N ALA A 97 1.32 6.32 5.45
CA ALA A 97 2.17 7.50 5.38
C ALA A 97 3.59 6.98 5.66
N SER A 98 4.45 7.07 4.65
CA SER A 98 5.89 6.90 4.76
C SER A 98 6.34 7.51 6.08
N THR A 99 6.70 6.69 7.06
CA THR A 99 7.06 7.19 8.39
C THR A 99 8.42 7.82 8.24
N LEU A 100 8.44 9.09 7.84
CA LEU A 100 9.65 9.87 7.71
C LEU A 100 10.32 9.90 9.08
N SER A 101 11.62 9.61 9.10
CA SER A 101 12.41 9.72 10.33
C SER A 101 12.29 11.15 10.88
N PRO A 102 12.34 11.35 12.21
CA PRO A 102 12.15 12.68 12.82
C PRO A 102 13.11 13.73 12.23
N ALA A 103 14.35 13.35 11.91
CA ALA A 103 15.32 14.21 11.25
C ALA A 103 14.91 14.65 9.83
N GLN A 104 14.21 13.78 9.08
CA GLN A 104 13.69 14.14 7.76
C GLN A 104 12.51 15.11 7.86
N VAL A 105 11.68 14.97 8.89
CA VAL A 105 10.57 15.89 9.15
C VAL A 105 11.11 17.28 9.47
N ASP A 106 12.10 17.38 10.36
CA ASP A 106 12.76 18.65 10.70
C ASP A 106 13.43 19.31 9.50
N GLN A 107 14.05 18.51 8.62
CA GLN A 107 14.66 19.03 7.41
C GLN A 107 13.63 19.54 6.40
N LEU A 108 12.46 18.91 6.31
CA LEU A 108 11.38 19.33 5.43
C LEU A 108 10.71 20.59 5.95
N THR A 109 10.42 20.67 7.25
CA THR A 109 9.82 21.86 7.87
C THR A 109 10.74 23.07 7.77
N ALA A 110 12.06 22.92 7.95
CA ALA A 110 13.03 23.99 7.75
C ALA A 110 13.02 24.52 6.30
N LYS A 111 12.93 23.63 5.30
CA LYS A 111 12.83 24.03 3.88
C LYS A 111 11.52 24.77 3.60
N LEU A 112 10.41 24.31 4.17
CA LEU A 112 9.12 24.97 4.01
C LEU A 112 9.12 26.36 4.66
N ALA A 113 9.70 26.50 5.86
CA ALA A 113 9.82 27.78 6.54
C ALA A 113 10.66 28.79 5.74
N LEU A 114 11.77 28.34 5.14
CA LEU A 114 12.62 29.19 4.29
C LEU A 114 11.92 29.64 3.00
N LEU A 115 11.07 28.79 2.41
CA LEU A 115 10.27 29.17 1.25
C LEU A 115 9.20 30.19 1.63
N LEU A 116 8.52 29.96 2.75
CA LEU A 116 7.44 30.82 3.24
C LEU A 116 7.98 32.20 3.66
N SER A 117 9.12 32.26 4.35
CA SER A 117 9.79 33.50 4.75
C SER A 117 10.18 34.34 3.53
N ARG A 118 10.69 33.71 2.47
CA ARG A 118 11.01 34.38 1.20
C ARG A 118 9.78 34.88 0.46
N SER A 119 8.67 34.15 0.46
CA SER A 119 7.45 34.56 -0.25
C SER A 119 6.68 35.65 0.47
N LEU A 120 6.57 35.57 1.80
CA LEU A 120 5.82 36.52 2.62
C LEU A 120 6.66 37.70 3.10
N ARG A 121 7.99 37.67 2.90
CA ARG A 121 8.95 38.63 3.46
C ARG A 121 8.85 38.74 4.98
N VAL A 122 8.64 37.61 5.62
CA VAL A 122 8.48 37.44 7.06
C VAL A 122 9.73 36.73 7.60
N ASP A 123 10.05 36.91 8.88
CA ASP A 123 11.17 36.20 9.51
C ASP A 123 10.92 34.69 9.60
N GLU A 124 11.99 33.92 9.81
CA GLU A 124 11.93 32.45 9.84
C GLU A 124 11.10 31.92 11.03
N GLN A 125 11.07 32.62 12.16
CA GLN A 125 10.32 32.17 13.35
C GLN A 125 8.82 32.38 13.15
N THR A 126 8.42 33.51 12.58
CA THR A 126 7.02 33.80 12.24
C THR A 126 6.54 32.90 11.09
N ALA A 127 7.41 32.54 10.14
CA ALA A 127 7.10 31.54 9.13
C ALA A 127 6.83 30.14 9.74
N LEU A 128 7.62 29.73 10.74
CA LEU A 128 7.39 28.48 11.49
C LEU A 128 6.09 28.53 12.29
N TYR A 129 5.73 29.68 12.84
CA TYR A 129 4.45 29.87 13.54
C TYR A 129 3.26 29.58 12.61
N TYR A 130 3.23 30.18 11.41
CA TYR A 130 2.16 29.94 10.45
C TYR A 130 2.10 28.48 9.96
N LEU A 131 3.24 27.82 9.76
CA LEU A 131 3.27 26.40 9.39
C LEU A 131 2.73 25.49 10.49
N ARG A 132 2.98 25.82 11.76
CA ARG A 132 2.48 25.06 12.90
C ARG A 132 0.96 25.19 13.05
N GLU A 133 0.42 26.37 12.79
CA GLU A 133 -1.02 26.63 12.84
C GLU A 133 -1.77 26.06 11.61
N ALA A 134 -1.07 25.88 10.49
CA ALA A 134 -1.61 25.34 9.24
C ALA A 134 -1.33 23.85 9.00
N ASP A 135 -0.89 23.09 10.01
CA ASP A 135 -0.54 21.65 9.88
C ASP A 135 0.45 21.36 8.73
N ASN A 136 1.42 22.25 8.51
CA ASN A 136 2.39 22.21 7.39
C ASN A 136 1.79 22.41 5.98
N ASP A 137 0.56 22.88 5.85
CA ASP A 137 -0.01 23.31 4.58
C ASP A 137 0.38 24.76 4.25
N VAL A 138 1.28 24.91 3.27
CA VAL A 138 1.80 26.21 2.82
C VAL A 138 0.67 27.14 2.34
N LYS A 139 -0.38 26.61 1.69
CA LYS A 139 -1.46 27.45 1.16
C LYS A 139 -2.30 28.06 2.27
N ARG A 140 -2.60 27.27 3.30
CA ARG A 140 -3.30 27.75 4.49
C ARG A 140 -2.42 28.73 5.28
N ALA A 141 -1.12 28.45 5.39
CA ALA A 141 -0.16 29.36 6.03
C ALA A 141 -0.11 30.75 5.35
N MET A 142 -0.18 30.81 4.02
CA MET A 142 -0.24 32.10 3.29
C MET A 142 -1.53 32.89 3.53
N GLN A 143 -2.62 32.23 3.95
CA GLN A 143 -3.91 32.88 4.24
C GLN A 143 -4.01 33.40 5.67
N LEU A 144 -3.12 32.95 6.56
CA LEU A 144 -3.04 33.38 7.97
C LEU A 144 -2.15 34.62 8.17
N HIS A 145 -1.43 35.03 7.12
CA HIS A 145 -0.65 36.26 7.06
C HIS A 145 -1.55 37.48 6.82
#